data_AF-A0AAP2GQZ2-F1
#
_entry.id   AF-A0AAP2GQZ2-F1
#
_cell.length_a   1.000
_cell.length_b   1.000
_cell.length_c   1.000
_cell.angle_alpha   90.00
_cell.angle_beta   90.00
_cell.angle_gamma   90.00
#
_symmetry.space_group_name_H-M   'P 1'
#
loop_
_entity.id
_entity.type
_entity.pdbx_description
1 polymer ?
#
loop_
_entity_poly.entity_id
_entity_poly.type
_entity_poly.pdbx_seq_one_letter_code
_entity_poly.pdbx_strand_id
1 'polypeptide(L)'
;MHNKIIDAYPFLEQIPPDLLDTLDLNSLYIPTEQERSTLSELSALLKNPVVIYKKHYTAHGAHLCRTIRSAELTHDQLDALRACEAKLAANDKVLVAYCDPVEITVS
;
A
#
# COMPACT_ATOMS: atom_id res chain seq x y z
N MET A 1 -3.71 16.25 5.64
CA MET A 1 -4.38 14.96 5.36
C MET A 1 -3.36 13.82 5.23
N HIS A 2 -2.15 14.08 4.74
CA HIS A 2 -1.04 13.13 4.65
C HIS A 2 -0.71 12.37 5.96
N ASN A 3 -0.70 13.04 7.12
CA ASN A 3 -0.42 12.35 8.40
C ASN A 3 -1.28 11.10 8.61
N LYS A 4 -2.59 11.14 8.34
CA LYS A 4 -3.47 9.99 8.58
C LYS A 4 -3.21 8.81 7.65
N ILE A 5 -2.66 9.05 6.46
CA ILE A 5 -2.29 8.00 5.50
C ILE A 5 -0.95 7.39 5.92
N ILE A 6 0.01 8.22 6.33
CA ILE A 6 1.30 7.77 6.84
C ILE A 6 1.11 6.94 8.12
N ASP A 7 0.26 7.41 9.05
CA ASP A 7 -0.11 6.66 10.26
C ASP A 7 -0.74 5.28 9.93
N ALA A 8 -1.46 5.19 8.80
CA ALA A 8 -2.08 3.94 8.36
C ALA A 8 -1.11 3.02 7.61
N TYR A 9 -0.06 3.57 7.02
CA TYR A 9 0.93 2.88 6.20
C TYR A 9 2.35 3.35 6.58
N PRO A 10 2.90 2.91 7.72
CA PRO A 10 4.14 3.45 8.27
C PRO A 10 5.37 3.31 7.35
N PHE A 11 5.37 2.32 6.45
CA PHE A 11 6.46 2.14 5.48
C PHE A 11 6.64 3.35 4.55
N LEU A 12 5.62 4.21 4.41
CA LEU A 12 5.72 5.46 3.64
C LEU A 12 6.70 6.47 4.26
N GLU A 13 6.99 6.37 5.56
CA GLU A 13 8.00 7.22 6.23
C GLU A 13 9.42 6.99 5.68
N GLN A 14 9.66 5.85 5.04
CA GLN A 14 10.93 5.52 4.40
C GLN A 14 11.10 6.23 3.04
N ILE A 15 10.04 6.84 2.50
CA ILE A 15 10.11 7.58 1.24
C ILE A 15 10.68 8.98 1.51
N PRO A 16 11.70 9.44 0.76
CA PRO A 16 12.23 10.79 0.88
C PRO A 16 11.13 11.86 0.79
N PRO A 17 11.12 12.90 1.64
CA PRO A 17 10.07 13.92 1.68
C PRO A 17 9.78 14.56 0.31
N ASP A 18 10.83 14.88 -0.46
CA ASP A 18 10.69 15.47 -1.79
C ASP A 18 9.92 14.57 -2.77
N LEU A 19 10.05 13.25 -2.64
CA LEU A 19 9.28 12.29 -3.44
C LEU A 19 7.89 12.10 -2.87
N LEU A 20 7.75 12.08 -1.54
CA LEU A 20 6.47 11.96 -0.85
C LEU A 20 5.52 13.09 -1.22
N ASP A 21 6.03 14.32 -1.37
CA ASP A 21 5.25 15.50 -1.76
C ASP A 21 4.73 15.45 -3.21
N THR A 22 5.32 14.61 -4.06
CA THR A 22 4.84 14.40 -5.44
C THR A 22 3.74 13.33 -5.54
N LEU A 23 3.58 12.51 -4.49
CA LEU A 23 2.65 11.40 -4.47
C LEU A 23 1.23 11.86 -4.15
N ASP A 24 0.26 11.36 -4.92
CA ASP A 24 -1.15 11.51 -4.56
C ASP A 24 -1.58 10.39 -3.60
N LEU A 25 -1.25 10.59 -2.32
CA LEU A 25 -1.64 9.69 -1.25
C LEU A 25 -3.16 9.65 -1.00
N ASN A 26 -3.93 10.60 -1.55
CA ASN A 26 -5.40 10.56 -1.43
C ASN A 26 -6.02 9.45 -2.29
N SER A 27 -5.25 8.88 -3.23
CA SER A 27 -5.64 7.66 -3.95
C SER A 27 -5.72 6.42 -3.05
N LEU A 28 -5.11 6.47 -1.86
CA LEU A 28 -5.18 5.40 -0.88
C LEU A 28 -6.41 5.52 0.02
N TYR A 29 -6.89 4.36 0.46
CA TYR A 29 -7.93 4.24 1.45
C TYR A 29 -7.31 4.18 2.85
N ILE A 30 -7.92 4.84 3.84
CA ILE A 30 -7.50 4.65 5.24
C ILE A 30 -8.26 3.43 5.78
N PRO A 31 -7.60 2.30 6.07
CA PRO A 31 -8.25 1.10 6.55
C PRO A 31 -8.95 1.35 7.89
N THR A 32 -10.11 0.72 8.10
CA THR A 32 -10.72 0.60 9.43
C THR A 32 -9.86 -0.28 10.34
N GLU A 33 -10.16 -0.33 11.64
CA GLU A 33 -9.40 -1.16 12.59
C GLU A 33 -9.38 -2.65 12.19
N GLN A 34 -10.53 -3.20 11.78
CA GLN A 34 -10.63 -4.58 11.31
C GLN A 34 -9.80 -4.83 10.03
N GLU A 35 -9.80 -3.86 9.11
CA GLU A 35 -9.02 -3.94 7.88
C GLU A 35 -7.52 -3.83 8.16
N ARG A 36 -7.11 -3.03 9.15
CA ARG A 36 -5.70 -2.93 9.58
C ARG A 36 -5.17 -4.27 10.08
N SER A 37 -5.91 -4.97 10.92
CA SER A 37 -5.50 -6.31 11.40
C SER A 37 -5.34 -7.27 10.22
N THR A 38 -6.30 -7.26 9.29
CA THR A 38 -6.27 -8.11 8.09
C THR A 38 -5.08 -7.79 7.17
N LEU A 39 -4.81 -6.50 6.95
CA LEU A 39 -3.65 -6.04 6.16
C LEU A 39 -2.33 -6.36 6.84
N SER A 40 -2.26 -6.28 8.17
CA SER A 40 -1.05 -6.62 8.93
C SER A 40 -0.71 -8.09 8.80
N GLU A 41 -1.70 -8.98 8.92
CA GLU A 41 -1.53 -10.42 8.72
C GLU A 41 -1.11 -10.74 7.28
N LEU A 42 -1.76 -10.10 6.29
CA LEU A 42 -1.39 -10.27 4.89
C LEU A 42 0.03 -9.77 4.63
N SER A 43 0.40 -8.59 5.12
CA SER A 43 1.73 -8.03 4.91
C SER A 43 2.83 -8.92 5.52
N ALA A 44 2.58 -9.50 6.69
CA ALA A 44 3.49 -10.45 7.32
C ALA A 44 3.62 -11.76 6.53
N LEU A 45 2.50 -12.28 5.99
CA LEU A 45 2.49 -13.46 5.12
C LEU A 45 3.26 -13.23 3.82
N LEU A 46 3.05 -12.07 3.20
CA LEU A 46 3.70 -11.70 1.94
C LEU A 46 5.15 -11.27 2.13
N LYS A 47 5.55 -10.88 3.35
CA LYS A 47 6.80 -10.19 3.67
C LYS A 47 6.96 -8.87 2.89
N ASN A 48 5.84 -8.22 2.63
CA ASN A 48 5.75 -7.00 1.83
C ASN A 48 4.65 -6.10 2.38
N PRO A 49 4.85 -4.76 2.44
CA PRO A 49 3.77 -3.84 2.76
C PRO A 49 2.63 -3.92 1.73
N VAL A 50 1.39 -3.93 2.22
CA VAL A 50 0.19 -3.90 1.39
C VAL A 50 -0.61 -2.62 1.66
N VAL A 51 -1.01 -1.96 0.57
CA VAL A 51 -1.89 -0.79 0.63
C VAL A 51 -3.23 -1.07 -0.03
N ILE A 52 -4.23 -0.25 0.32
CA ILE A 52 -5.55 -0.27 -0.31
C ILE A 52 -5.70 1.00 -1.15
N TYR A 53 -6.01 0.83 -2.44
CA TYR A 53 -6.37 1.89 -3.35
C TYR A 53 -7.89 2.06 -3.48
N LYS A 54 -8.32 3.31 -3.73
CA LYS A 54 -9.68 3.63 -4.15
C LYS A 54 -9.84 3.38 -5.65
N LYS A 55 -10.71 2.43 -6.03
CA LYS A 55 -10.90 1.99 -7.42
C LYS A 55 -11.36 3.09 -8.38
N HIS A 56 -12.21 3.99 -7.89
CA HIS A 56 -12.84 5.05 -8.70
C HIS A 56 -12.23 6.44 -8.48
N TYR A 57 -11.02 6.50 -7.91
CA TYR A 57 -10.35 7.76 -7.66
C TYR A 57 -9.46 8.15 -8.84
N THR A 58 -9.60 9.40 -9.30
CA THR A 58 -8.71 9.99 -10.30
C THR A 58 -7.55 10.66 -9.58
N ALA A 59 -6.32 10.16 -9.79
CA ALA A 59 -5.15 10.75 -9.17
C ALA A 59 -4.79 12.10 -9.80
N HIS A 60 -4.43 13.05 -8.94
CA HIS A 60 -3.99 14.40 -9.30
C HIS A 60 -2.46 14.57 -9.18
N GLY A 61 -1.75 13.51 -8.80
CA GLY A 61 -0.30 13.44 -8.65
C GLY A 61 0.23 12.04 -8.98
N ALA A 62 1.47 11.74 -8.57
CA ALA A 62 2.07 10.45 -8.86
C ALA A 62 1.46 9.33 -8.00
N HIS A 63 1.23 8.15 -8.58
CA HIS A 63 0.88 6.95 -7.82
C HIS A 63 2.11 6.35 -7.13
N LEU A 64 1.95 5.61 -6.02
CA LEU A 64 3.07 4.94 -5.35
C LEU A 64 3.87 4.04 -6.30
N CYS A 65 3.24 3.41 -7.29
CA CYS A 65 3.93 2.55 -8.26
C CYS A 65 4.98 3.27 -9.14
N ARG A 66 4.98 4.61 -9.16
CA ARG A 66 6.04 5.40 -9.82
C ARG A 66 7.27 5.58 -8.95
N THR A 67 7.14 5.38 -7.63
CA THR A 67 8.19 5.63 -6.64
C THR A 67 8.69 4.33 -6.01
N ILE A 68 7.77 3.38 -5.76
CA ILE A 68 8.07 2.09 -5.16
C ILE A 68 7.65 0.99 -6.12
N ARG A 69 8.56 0.03 -6.33
CA ARG A 69 8.29 -1.14 -7.16
C ARG A 69 7.23 -2.02 -6.51
N SER A 70 6.26 -2.49 -7.28
CA SER A 70 5.32 -3.51 -6.81
C SER A 70 6.06 -4.80 -6.42
N ALA A 71 5.59 -5.47 -5.38
CA ALA A 71 6.17 -6.74 -4.95
C ALA A 71 6.00 -7.81 -6.03
N GLU A 72 7.05 -8.58 -6.29
CA GLU A 72 6.95 -9.80 -7.06
C GLU A 72 6.46 -10.92 -6.13
N LEU A 73 5.21 -11.31 -6.32
CA LEU A 73 4.55 -12.32 -5.49
C LEU A 73 4.59 -13.68 -6.18
N THR A 74 4.77 -14.74 -5.39
CA THR A 74 4.55 -16.12 -5.85
C THR A 74 3.07 -16.37 -6.15
N HIS A 75 2.75 -17.50 -6.77
CA HIS A 75 1.36 -17.86 -7.06
C HIS A 75 0.49 -17.94 -5.79
N ASP A 76 0.98 -18.65 -4.76
CA ASP A 76 0.29 -18.78 -3.48
C ASP A 76 0.07 -17.42 -2.79
N GLN A 77 1.04 -16.51 -2.91
CA GLN A 77 0.96 -15.16 -2.38
C GLN A 77 -0.06 -14.30 -3.13
N LEU A 78 -0.13 -14.42 -4.46
CA LEU A 78 -1.17 -13.77 -5.26
C LEU A 78 -2.56 -14.27 -4.90
N ASP A 79 -2.71 -15.57 -4.66
CA ASP A 79 -4.00 -16.15 -4.27
C ASP A 79 -4.41 -15.70 -2.87
N ALA A 80 -3.47 -15.59 -1.92
CA ALA A 80 -3.73 -15.01 -0.61
C ALA A 80 -4.17 -13.53 -0.70
N LEU A 81 -3.51 -12.73 -1.56
CA LEU A 81 -3.86 -11.33 -1.78
C LEU A 81 -5.26 -11.19 -2.39
N ARG A 82 -5.60 -12.01 -3.40
CA ARG A 82 -6.94 -12.03 -4.02
C ARG A 82 -8.02 -12.48 -3.05
N ALA A 83 -7.74 -13.50 -2.24
CA ALA A 83 -8.67 -13.97 -1.21
C ALA A 83 -8.92 -12.87 -0.16
N CYS A 84 -7.90 -12.10 0.20
CA CYS A 84 -8.03 -10.95 1.09
C CYS A 84 -8.85 -9.83 0.43
N GLU A 85 -8.56 -9.50 -0.82
CA GLU A 85 -9.32 -8.50 -1.59
C GLU A 85 -10.81 -8.86 -1.68
N ALA A 86 -11.14 -10.13 -1.90
CA ALA A 86 -12.53 -10.61 -1.89
C ALA A 86 -13.23 -10.47 -0.53
N LYS A 87 -12.50 -10.64 0.58
CA LYS A 87 -13.04 -10.46 1.94
C LYS A 87 -13.27 -8.99 2.29
N LEU A 88 -12.42 -8.11 1.78
CA LEU A 88 -12.47 -6.66 2.01
C LEU A 88 -13.44 -5.94 1.07
N ALA A 89 -14.04 -6.65 0.12
CA ALA A 89 -14.83 -6.11 -0.98
C ALA A 89 -16.11 -5.36 -0.53
N ALA A 90 -15.94 -4.07 -0.22
CA ALA A 90 -16.79 -3.05 -0.81
C ALA A 90 -16.26 -2.79 -2.24
N ASN A 91 -17.14 -2.61 -3.23
CA ASN A 91 -16.82 -2.56 -4.67
C ASN A 91 -15.74 -1.55 -5.13
N ASP A 92 -15.23 -0.73 -4.22
CA ASP A 92 -14.42 0.46 -4.47
C ASP A 92 -12.97 0.34 -3.96
N LYS A 93 -12.51 -0.85 -3.55
CA LYS A 93 -11.17 -1.08 -2.99
C LYS A 93 -10.35 -2.04 -3.84
N VAL A 94 -9.05 -1.77 -3.95
CA VAL A 94 -8.06 -2.64 -4.64
C VAL A 94 -6.83 -2.80 -3.75
N LEU A 95 -6.29 -4.01 -3.62
CA LEU A 95 -5.09 -4.27 -2.82
C LEU A 95 -3.84 -4.34 -3.69
N VAL A 96 -2.75 -3.70 -3.24
CA VAL A 96 -1.45 -3.76 -3.92
C VAL A 96 -0.34 -3.96 -2.91
N ALA A 97 0.50 -4.97 -3.15
CA ALA A 97 1.72 -5.20 -2.38
C ALA A 97 2.91 -4.48 -3.03
N TYR A 98 3.74 -3.83 -2.22
CA TYR A 98 4.94 -3.13 -2.65
C TYR A 98 6.19 -3.80 -2.08
N CYS A 99 7.30 -3.69 -2.81
CA CYS A 99 8.61 -3.90 -2.19
C CYS A 99 8.76 -2.92 -1.03
N ASP A 100 9.42 -3.34 0.04
CA ASP A 100 9.88 -2.37 1.04
C ASP A 100 10.75 -1.34 0.30
N PRO A 101 10.53 -0.02 0.50
CA PRO A 101 11.44 0.98 -0.05
C PRO A 101 12.80 0.67 0.55
N VAL A 102 13.70 0.10 -0.24
CA VAL A 102 15.04 -0.28 0.25
C VAL A 102 15.63 0.96 0.90
N GLU A 103 15.98 0.88 2.19
CA GLU A 103 16.81 1.88 2.84
C GLU A 103 17.99 2.14 1.90
N ILE A 104 18.00 3.30 1.24
CA ILE A 104 19.21 3.74 0.55
C ILE A 104 20.17 4.14 1.66
N THR A 105 20.83 3.15 2.25
CA THR A 105 22.04 3.38 3.03
C THR A 105 23.10 3.79 2.02
N VAL A 106 23.21 5.10 1.80
CA VAL A 106 24.43 5.70 1.25
C VAL A 106 25.57 5.33 2.20
N SER A 107 26.35 4.32 1.80
CA SER A 107 27.63 3.96 2.42
C SER A 107 28.74 4.84 1.84
#